data_AF-A0A0R0KQQ4-F1
#
_entry.id   AF-A0A0R0KQQ4-F1
#
_cell.length_a   1.000
_cell.length_b   1.000
_cell.length_c   1.000
_cell.angle_alpha   90.00
_cell.angle_beta   90.00
_cell.angle_gamma   90.00
#
_symmetry.space_group_name_H-M   'P 1'
#
loop_
_entity.id
_entity.type
_entity.pdbx_description
1 polymer ?
#
loop_
_entity_poly.entity_id
_entity_poly.type
_entity_poly.pdbx_seq_one_letter_code
_entity_poly.pdbx_strand_id
1 'polypeptide(L)'
;MLYIADEANQSIIISGESGSGKTETTKIAMQYLAALGGSCSGIENEVLLKNFILEAFGNAKTSRNDNSSRFGKLIEIHFSTMGKICGAKIQTCKTV
;
A
#
# COMPACT_ATOMS: atom_id res chain seq x y z
N MET A 1 -15.12 -12.94 3.71
CA MET A 1 -15.98 -11.91 3.09
C MET A 1 -15.95 -10.71 4.02
N LEU A 2 -15.35 -9.61 3.58
CA LEU A 2 -15.26 -8.38 4.39
C LEU A 2 -16.65 -7.77 4.54
N TYR A 3 -17.12 -7.65 5.78
CA TYR A 3 -18.41 -7.02 6.11
C TYR A 3 -18.21 -5.51 6.10
N ILE A 4 -18.75 -4.82 5.09
CA ILE A 4 -18.67 -3.36 4.99
C ILE A 4 -19.87 -2.80 5.77
N ALA A 5 -19.66 -2.48 7.04
CA ALA A 5 -20.74 -2.05 7.93
C ALA A 5 -21.34 -0.68 7.57
N ASP A 6 -20.55 0.20 6.94
CA ASP A 6 -20.88 1.62 6.80
C ASP A 6 -20.95 2.11 5.34
N GLU A 7 -20.86 1.20 4.36
CA GLU A 7 -20.73 1.48 2.91
C GLU A 7 -19.72 2.61 2.53
N ALA A 8 -18.81 2.93 3.45
CA ALA A 8 -17.86 4.03 3.33
C ALA A 8 -16.45 3.52 3.01
N ASN A 9 -15.74 4.26 2.15
CA ASN A 9 -14.35 4.00 1.84
C ASN A 9 -13.48 4.17 3.09
N GLN A 10 -12.62 3.18 3.36
CA GLN A 10 -11.72 3.17 4.52
C GLN A 10 -10.32 3.62 4.12
N SER A 11 -9.58 4.21 5.07
CA SER A 11 -8.19 4.60 4.86
C SER A 11 -7.30 4.13 6.01
N ILE A 12 -6.08 3.70 5.66
CA ILE A 12 -5.04 3.33 6.62
C ILE A 12 -3.87 4.27 6.38
N ILE A 13 -3.49 5.04 7.39
CA ILE A 13 -2.38 5.99 7.33
C ILE A 13 -1.21 5.39 8.10
N ILE A 14 -0.08 5.20 7.42
CA ILE A 14 1.15 4.70 8.01
C ILE A 14 2.19 5.82 8.00
N SER A 15 2.45 6.39 9.18
CA SER A 15 3.44 7.43 9.39
C SER A 15 4.61 6.92 10.23
N GLY A 16 5.70 7.69 10.26
CA GLY A 16 6.92 7.34 11.00
C GLY A 16 8.18 7.78 10.27
N GLU A 17 9.29 7.81 10.99
CA GLU A 17 10.59 8.14 10.42
C GLU A 17 11.03 7.13 9.36
N SER A 18 11.95 7.54 8.49
CA SER A 18 12.48 6.62 7.49
C SER A 18 13.19 5.45 8.19
N GLY A 19 12.84 4.21 7.82
CA GLY A 19 13.38 3.00 8.45
C GLY A 19 12.55 2.44 9.61
N SER A 20 11.47 3.10 10.02
CA SER A 20 10.60 2.62 11.12
C SER A 20 9.72 1.41 10.78
N GLY A 21 9.89 0.80 9.60
CA GLY A 21 9.09 -0.35 9.15
C GLY A 21 7.82 -0.02 8.37
N LYS A 22 7.60 1.24 7.93
CA LYS A 22 6.37 1.63 7.19
C LYS A 22 6.05 0.73 5.99
N THR A 23 7.07 0.39 5.20
CA THR A 23 6.94 -0.48 4.02
C THR A 23 6.51 -1.89 4.41
N GLU A 24 7.12 -2.46 5.44
CA GLU A 24 6.76 -3.78 5.97
C GLU A 24 5.34 -3.79 6.55
N THR A 25 4.95 -2.77 7.31
CA THR A 25 3.58 -2.62 7.81
C THR A 25 2.57 -2.57 6.65
N THR A 26 2.90 -1.85 5.58
CA THR A 26 2.04 -1.76 4.38
C THR A 26 1.89 -3.14 3.72
N LYS A 27 2.97 -3.92 3.64
CA LYS A 27 2.96 -5.27 3.08
C LYS A 27 2.08 -6.22 3.89
N ILE A 28 2.22 -6.21 5.22
CA ILE A 28 1.40 -7.04 6.10
C ILE A 28 -0.08 -6.65 6.00
N ALA A 29 -0.39 -5.34 5.99
CA ALA A 29 -1.75 -4.85 5.84
C ALA A 29 -2.39 -5.31 4.52
N MET A 30 -1.66 -5.24 3.40
CA MET A 30 -2.15 -5.74 2.11
C MET A 30 -2.38 -7.25 2.11
N GLN A 31 -1.46 -8.03 2.68
CA GLN A 31 -1.63 -9.48 2.80
C GLN A 31 -2.86 -9.85 3.61
N TYR A 32 -3.12 -9.12 4.70
CA TYR A 32 -4.31 -9.32 5.53
C TYR A 32 -5.60 -9.00 4.77
N LEU A 33 -5.64 -7.87 4.05
CA LEU A 33 -6.78 -7.50 3.21
C LEU A 33 -7.02 -8.52 2.08
N ALA A 34 -5.96 -9.03 1.46
CA ALA A 34 -6.04 -10.06 0.43
C ALA A 34 -6.59 -11.38 0.97
N ALA A 35 -6.16 -11.80 2.16
CA ALA A 35 -6.65 -13.00 2.83
C ALA A 35 -8.13 -12.89 3.21
N LEU A 36 -8.58 -11.73 3.73
CA LEU A 36 -9.98 -11.53 4.13
C LEU A 36 -10.94 -11.30 2.95
N GLY A 37 -10.49 -10.53 1.97
CA GLY A 37 -11.25 -10.17 0.78
C GLY A 37 -11.32 -11.31 -0.25
N GLY A 38 -10.49 -12.35 -0.12
CA GLY A 38 -10.45 -13.42 -1.12
C GLY A 38 -9.91 -12.91 -2.44
N SER A 39 -8.61 -12.58 -2.47
CA SER A 39 -7.88 -12.30 -3.71
C SER A 39 -7.68 -13.61 -4.48
N CYS A 40 -8.34 -13.77 -5.63
CA CYS A 40 -8.03 -14.86 -6.58
C CYS A 40 -6.95 -14.45 -7.59
N SER A 41 -6.56 -13.18 -7.63
CA SER A 41 -5.88 -12.58 -8.79
C SER A 41 -4.42 -12.22 -8.54
N GLY A 42 -3.88 -12.43 -7.34
CA GLY A 42 -2.47 -12.13 -7.05
C GLY A 42 -2.15 -10.63 -7.10
N ILE A 43 -3.18 -9.76 -7.04
CA ILE A 43 -3.04 -8.31 -7.12
C ILE A 43 -2.11 -7.79 -6.02
N GLU A 44 -2.15 -8.41 -4.82
CA GLU A 44 -1.26 -8.05 -3.72
C GLU A 44 0.21 -8.24 -4.09
N ASN A 45 0.54 -9.32 -4.79
CA ASN A 45 1.92 -9.57 -5.25
C ASN A 45 2.33 -8.59 -6.34
N GLU A 46 1.43 -8.22 -7.26
CA GLU A 46 1.74 -7.19 -8.26
C GLU A 46 2.00 -5.82 -7.62
N VAL A 47 1.17 -5.40 -6.66
CA VAL A 47 1.37 -4.13 -5.96
C VAL A 47 2.68 -4.14 -5.20
N LEU A 48 3.01 -5.27 -4.54
CA LEU A 48 4.29 -5.44 -3.85
C LEU A 48 5.49 -5.41 -4.80
N LEU A 49 5.41 -6.06 -5.97
CA LEU A 49 6.48 -6.03 -6.97
C LEU A 49 6.70 -4.63 -7.53
N LYS A 50 5.62 -3.85 -7.75
CA LYS A 50 5.73 -2.45 -8.20
C LYS A 50 6.38 -1.54 -7.15
N ASN A 51 6.42 -1.91 -5.87
CA ASN A 51 7.15 -1.15 -4.86
C ASN A 51 8.62 -1.01 -5.20
N PHE A 52 9.26 -2.06 -5.73
CA PHE A 52 10.67 -2.02 -6.09
C PHE A 52 10.97 -0.90 -7.09
N ILE A 53 10.10 -0.72 -8.08
CA ILE A 53 10.22 0.36 -9.09
C ILE A 53 10.08 1.73 -8.40
N LEU A 54 9.10 1.87 -7.51
CA LEU A 54 8.87 3.13 -6.78
C LEU A 54 10.02 3.47 -5.84
N GLU A 55 10.64 2.47 -5.21
CA GLU A 55 11.83 2.66 -4.39
C GLU A 55 13.03 3.08 -5.24
N ALA A 56 13.23 2.47 -6.40
CA ALA A 56 14.33 2.82 -7.31
C ALA A 56 14.26 4.28 -7.80
N PHE A 57 13.06 4.82 -8.04
CA PHE A 57 12.88 6.20 -8.51
C PHE A 57 12.67 7.22 -7.39
N GLY A 58 12.09 6.81 -6.27
CA GLY A 58 11.58 7.73 -5.25
C GLY A 58 12.35 7.72 -3.93
N ASN A 59 13.23 6.74 -3.72
CA ASN A 59 14.06 6.72 -2.52
C ASN A 59 15.40 7.41 -2.78
N ALA A 60 15.89 8.11 -1.76
CA ALA A 60 17.18 8.76 -1.78
C ALA A 60 17.90 8.50 -0.46
N LYS A 61 19.23 8.47 -0.53
CA LYS A 61 20.08 8.51 0.65
C LYS A 61 19.99 9.90 1.29
N THR A 62 19.79 9.90 2.60
CA THR A 62 19.84 11.09 3.47
C THR A 62 20.94 10.90 4.50
N SER A 63 21.28 11.95 5.25
CA SER A 63 22.26 11.84 6.33
C SER A 63 21.87 10.87 7.45
N ARG A 64 20.56 10.59 7.61
CA ARG A 64 20.03 9.71 8.67
C ARG A 64 19.56 8.34 8.17
N ASN A 65 19.32 8.18 6.88
CA ASN A 65 18.82 6.93 6.31
C ASN A 65 19.23 6.79 4.84
N ASP A 66 19.82 5.66 4.49
CA ASP A 66 20.30 5.32 3.15
C ASP A 66 19.19 5.08 2.12
N ASN A 67 17.97 4.75 2.54
CA ASN A 67 16.84 4.43 1.68
C ASN A 67 15.56 5.17 2.14
N SER A 68 15.57 6.50 2.03
CA SER A 68 14.47 7.36 2.47
C SER A 68 13.54 7.73 1.32
N SER A 69 12.29 7.30 1.37
CA SER A 69 11.27 7.73 0.40
C SER A 69 11.04 9.23 0.49
N ARG A 70 11.20 9.92 -0.63
CA ARG A 70 10.99 11.38 -0.76
C ARG A 70 9.69 11.73 -1.49
N PHE A 71 8.75 10.79 -1.48
CA PHE A 71 7.43 10.91 -2.08
C PHE A 71 6.36 10.37 -1.13
N GLY A 72 5.15 10.92 -1.21
CA GLY A 72 3.97 10.32 -0.62
C GLY A 72 3.46 9.19 -1.52
N LYS A 73 3.05 8.08 -0.92
CA LYS A 73 2.51 6.93 -1.65
C LYS A 73 1.12 6.59 -1.13
N LEU A 74 0.14 6.65 -2.03
CA LEU A 74 -1.23 6.24 -1.79
C LEU A 74 -1.50 4.95 -2.58
N ILE A 75 -1.94 3.90 -1.90
CA ILE A 75 -2.39 2.65 -2.51
C ILE A 75 -3.89 2.53 -2.25
N GLU A 76 -4.69 2.61 -3.30
CA GLU A 76 -6.12 2.38 -3.28
C GLU A 76 -6.39 0.92 -3.61
N ILE A 77 -7.11 0.20 -2.76
CA ILE A 77 -7.55 -1.17 -3.00
C ILE A 77 -9.06 -1.16 -3.22
N HIS A 78 -9.49 -1.67 -4.35
CA HIS A 78 -10.88 -1.65 -4.77
C HIS A 78 -11.52 -2.99 -4.43
N PHE A 79 -12.68 -2.92 -3.77
CA PHE A 79 -13.50 -4.08 -3.44
C PHE A 79 -14.77 -4.07 -4.29
N SER A 80 -15.19 -5.25 -4.74
CA SER A 80 -16.50 -5.44 -5.34
C SER A 80 -17.59 -5.37 -4.28
N THR A 81 -18.85 -5.25 -4.73
CA THR A 81 -20.04 -5.31 -3.88
C THR A 81 -20.13 -6.63 -3.07
N MET A 82 -19.42 -7.68 -3.49
CA MET A 82 -19.32 -8.95 -2.76
C MET A 82 -18.17 -8.96 -1.74
N GLY A 83 -17.52 -7.81 -1.47
CA GLY A 83 -16.39 -7.70 -0.55
C GLY A 83 -15.11 -8.38 -1.05
N LYS A 84 -14.97 -8.59 -2.36
CA LYS A 84 -13.78 -9.18 -2.98
C LYS A 84 -12.87 -8.14 -3.59
N ILE A 85 -11.55 -8.31 -3.47
CA ILE A 85 -10.61 -7.41 -4.14
C ILE A 85 -10.77 -7.54 -5.66
N CYS A 86 -11.06 -6.43 -6.35
CA CYS A 86 -11.24 -6.38 -7.79
C CYS A 86 -10.18 -5.54 -8.51
N GLY A 87 -9.41 -4.72 -7.79
CA GLY A 87 -8.36 -3.89 -8.39
C GLY A 87 -7.53 -3.14 -7.36
N ALA A 88 -6.45 -2.53 -7.83
CA ALA A 88 -5.64 -1.62 -7.04
C ALA A 88 -5.08 -0.48 -7.91
N LYS A 89 -4.95 0.71 -7.31
CA LYS A 89 -4.36 1.89 -7.94
C LYS A 89 -3.29 2.47 -7.02
N ILE A 90 -2.15 2.83 -7.59
CA ILE A 90 -1.07 3.49 -6.85
C ILE A 90 -0.98 4.93 -7.35
N GLN A 91 -1.05 5.89 -6.44
CA GLN A 91 -0.80 7.30 -6.71
C GLN A 91 0.41 7.77 -5.89
N THR A 92 1.27 8.54 -6.53
CA THR A 92 2.42 9.18 -5.87
C THR A 92 2.19 10.68 -5.79
N CYS A 93 2.37 11.27 -4.61
CA CYS A 93 2.35 12.72 -4.46
C CYS A 93 3.77 13.26 -4.25
N LYS A 94 4.04 14.44 -4.82
CA LYS A 94 5.24 15.21 -4.48
C LYS A 94 5.05 15.82 -3.11
N THR A 95 5.95 15.50 -2.20
CA THR A 95 6.20 16.36 -1.03
C THR A 95 6.82 17.64 -1.56
N VAL A 96 6.06 18.73 -1.50
CA VAL A 96 6.51 20.10 -1.81
C VAL A 96 7.68 20.50 -0.93
#